data_AF-A0A433PUW5-F1
#
_entry.id   AF-A0A433PUW5-F1
#
_cell.length_a   1.000
_cell.length_b   1.000
_cell.length_c   1.000
_cell.angle_alpha   90.00
_cell.angle_beta   90.00
_cell.angle_gamma   90.00
#
_symmetry.space_group_name_H-M   'P 1'
#
loop_
_entity.id
_entity.type
_entity.pdbx_description
1 polymer ?
#
loop_
_entity_poly.entity_id
_entity_poly.type
_entity_poly.pdbx_seq_one_letter_code
_entity_poly.pdbx_strand_id
1 'polypeptide(L)'
;MSTTRKSRRTSVVPSVSVKETQDPTTILESENLVQGTLYIVKINLVKLALFEGWNDDMCCFSLLREDSNPMRWSDARYLPGEFVAYEAFDPMGNPPMYLWDKVLKSRVPKNWFDMYEEARRKQRDWQRGFGADDDSELAPPQVYELRRTESPQSAATR
;
A
#
# COMPACT_ATOMS: atom_id res chain seq x y z
N MET A 1 48.62 16.12 -42.36
CA MET A 1 48.92 15.72 -40.96
C MET A 1 47.89 16.35 -40.04
N SER A 2 47.35 15.52 -39.14
CA SER A 2 46.10 15.66 -38.40
C SER A 2 46.18 16.61 -37.19
N THR A 3 45.04 17.22 -36.80
CA THR A 3 44.32 16.95 -35.53
C THR A 3 43.33 18.09 -35.20
N THR A 4 42.03 17.81 -35.22
CA THR A 4 40.99 18.71 -34.69
C THR A 4 40.30 18.04 -33.49
N ARG A 5 40.19 18.82 -32.41
CA ARG A 5 39.70 18.47 -31.06
C ARG A 5 38.36 17.72 -31.06
N LYS A 6 38.32 16.60 -30.33
CA LYS A 6 37.11 15.83 -30.01
C LYS A 6 36.43 16.46 -28.79
N SER A 7 35.27 17.10 -29.01
CA SER A 7 34.38 17.60 -27.95
C SER A 7 33.77 16.42 -27.18
N ARG A 8 34.10 16.29 -25.90
CA ARG A 8 33.48 15.32 -24.98
C ARG A 8 32.21 15.95 -24.41
N ARG A 9 31.04 15.52 -24.90
CA ARG A 9 29.78 15.67 -24.17
C ARG A 9 29.89 14.86 -22.87
N THR A 10 29.94 15.55 -21.74
CA THR A 10 29.69 14.97 -20.41
C THR A 10 28.24 14.51 -20.37
N SER A 11 28.04 13.20 -20.45
CA SER A 11 26.77 12.55 -20.14
C SER A 11 26.57 12.64 -18.63
N VAL A 12 25.70 13.54 -18.18
CA VAL A 12 25.21 13.55 -16.80
C VAL A 12 24.29 12.35 -16.67
N VAL A 13 24.82 11.25 -16.17
CA VAL A 13 24.00 10.10 -15.76
C VAL A 13 23.30 10.54 -14.47
N PRO A 14 21.96 10.55 -14.40
CA PRO A 14 21.29 10.78 -13.14
C PRO A 14 21.66 9.63 -12.20
N SER A 15 22.25 9.97 -11.06
CA SER A 15 22.56 9.03 -9.98
C SER A 15 21.24 8.41 -9.52
N VAL A 16 20.97 7.18 -9.95
CA VAL A 16 19.90 6.37 -9.36
C VAL A 16 20.31 6.17 -7.90
N SER A 17 19.59 6.81 -6.99
CA SER A 17 19.71 6.58 -5.56
C SER A 17 19.26 5.14 -5.32
N VAL A 18 20.22 4.22 -5.36
CA VAL A 18 20.04 2.85 -4.91
C VAL A 18 19.72 2.99 -3.43
N LYS A 19 18.44 2.82 -3.06
CA LYS A 19 18.06 2.68 -1.66
C LYS A 19 18.89 1.52 -1.12
N GLU A 20 19.83 1.86 -0.24
CA GLU A 20 20.67 0.91 0.46
C GLU A 20 19.76 -0.14 1.08
N THR A 21 20.04 -1.41 0.78
CA THR A 21 19.18 -2.53 1.18
C THR A 21 19.17 -2.62 2.70
N GLN A 22 18.19 -1.97 3.32
CA GLN A 22 18.00 -1.99 4.76
C GLN A 22 17.74 -3.45 5.16
N ASP A 23 18.51 -3.95 6.13
CA ASP A 23 18.35 -5.33 6.59
C ASP A 23 16.91 -5.47 7.13
N PRO A 24 16.09 -6.40 6.61
CA PRO A 24 14.68 -6.53 7.00
C PRO A 24 14.50 -6.96 8.47
N THR A 25 15.60 -7.27 9.18
CA THR A 25 15.61 -7.50 10.62
C THR A 25 15.80 -6.25 11.47
N THR A 26 16.09 -5.12 10.84
CA THR A 26 16.25 -3.84 11.51
C THR A 26 14.91 -3.42 12.10
N ILE A 27 14.91 -3.13 13.40
CA ILE A 27 13.75 -2.52 14.07
C ILE A 27 13.57 -1.11 13.51
N LEU A 28 12.37 -0.82 13.04
CA LEU A 28 11.98 0.51 12.60
C LEU A 28 11.39 1.29 13.77
N GLU A 29 11.98 2.43 14.07
CA GLU A 29 11.42 3.41 14.99
C GLU A 29 10.13 4.01 14.40
N SER A 30 9.20 4.43 15.27
CA SER A 30 7.90 4.98 14.87
C SER A 30 8.01 6.20 13.96
N GLU A 31 9.05 7.01 14.13
CA GLU A 31 9.32 8.21 13.32
C GLU A 31 9.72 7.88 11.87
N ASN A 32 10.24 6.68 11.64
CA ASN A 32 10.69 6.20 10.33
C ASN A 32 9.58 5.47 9.56
N LEU A 33 8.38 5.35 10.12
CA LEU A 33 7.27 4.70 9.45
C LEU A 33 6.66 5.61 8.39
N VAL A 34 6.46 5.05 7.20
CA VAL A 34 5.93 5.74 6.04
C VAL A 34 4.47 5.39 5.86
N GLN A 35 3.61 6.40 5.81
CA GLN A 35 2.18 6.24 5.61
C GLN A 35 1.87 5.47 4.31
N GLY A 36 0.90 4.56 4.38
CA GLY A 36 0.55 3.67 3.27
C GLY A 36 1.55 2.52 3.04
N THR A 37 2.52 2.32 3.95
CA THR A 37 3.48 1.22 3.88
C THR A 37 3.06 0.07 4.79
N LEU A 38 3.40 -1.15 4.36
CA LEU A 38 3.09 -2.39 5.07
C LEU A 38 4.27 -2.79 5.96
N TYR A 39 3.97 -3.16 7.20
CA TYR A 39 4.95 -3.55 8.21
C TYR A 39 4.52 -4.84 8.91
N ILE A 40 5.52 -5.62 9.33
CA ILE A 40 5.31 -6.63 10.36
C ILE A 40 5.42 -5.91 11.70
N VAL A 41 4.34 -5.93 12.47
CA VAL A 41 4.27 -5.28 13.78
C VAL A 41 4.12 -6.35 14.85
N LYS A 42 5.01 -6.31 15.84
CA LYS A 42 4.94 -7.16 17.03
C LYS A 42 4.44 -6.32 18.20
N ILE A 43 3.25 -6.70 18.68
CA ILE A 43 2.61 -6.12 19.86
C ILE A 43 2.52 -7.27 20.88
N ASN A 44 1.32 -7.79 21.13
CA ASN A 44 1.12 -9.06 21.81
C ASN A 44 1.35 -10.27 20.90
N LEU A 45 0.97 -10.11 19.63
CA LEU A 45 1.16 -11.10 18.55
C LEU A 45 1.84 -10.41 17.37
N VAL A 46 2.42 -11.23 16.49
CA VAL A 46 2.97 -10.76 15.21
C VAL A 46 1.80 -10.55 14.26
N LYS A 47 1.66 -9.33 13.72
CA LYS A 47 0.60 -8.95 12.79
C LYS A 47 1.16 -8.27 11.55
N LEU A 48 0.48 -8.44 10.43
CA LEU A 48 0.72 -7.64 9.24
C LEU A 48 -0.15 -6.38 9.32
N ALA A 49 0.47 -5.22 9.17
CA ALA A 49 -0.18 -3.94 9.39
C ALA A 49 0.11 -2.98 8.24
N LEU A 50 -0.88 -2.17 7.87
CA LEU A 50 -0.68 -0.96 7.07
C LEU A 50 -0.57 0.22 8.02
N PHE A 51 0.50 1.00 7.92
CA PHE A 51 0.62 2.24 8.70
C PHE A 51 -0.19 3.36 8.05
N GLU A 52 -1.13 3.92 8.80
CA GLU A 52 -2.07 4.93 8.33
C GLU A 52 -1.64 6.36 8.66
N GLY A 53 -0.61 6.52 9.51
CA GLY A 53 -0.07 7.81 9.92
C GLY A 53 -0.22 8.07 11.42
N TRP A 54 -0.09 9.34 11.81
CA TRP A 54 -0.17 9.79 13.20
C TRP A 54 -1.50 10.50 13.46
N ASN A 55 -2.06 10.30 14.66
CA ASN A 55 -3.23 11.00 15.16
C ASN A 55 -3.09 11.21 16.67
N ASP A 56 -3.01 12.47 17.13
CA ASP A 56 -2.85 12.85 18.54
C ASP A 56 -1.77 12.02 19.26
N ASP A 57 -0.53 12.09 18.75
CA ASP A 57 0.64 11.36 19.24
C ASP A 57 0.57 9.81 19.18
N MET A 58 -0.50 9.25 18.64
CA MET A 58 -0.65 7.82 18.43
C MET A 58 -0.36 7.41 16.98
N CYS A 59 0.30 6.27 16.81
CA CYS A 59 0.47 5.62 15.53
C CYS A 59 -0.80 4.84 15.16
N CYS A 60 -1.41 5.17 14.02
CA CYS A 60 -2.60 4.52 13.49
C CYS A 60 -2.22 3.39 12.53
N PHE A 61 -2.85 2.22 12.71
CA PHE A 61 -2.63 1.05 11.87
C PHE A 61 -3.95 0.39 11.47
N SER A 62 -3.99 -0.06 10.22
CA SER A 62 -4.92 -1.08 9.74
C SER A 62 -4.27 -2.45 9.95
N LEU A 63 -4.76 -3.27 10.87
CA LEU A 63 -4.23 -4.60 11.17
C LEU A 63 -4.98 -5.70 10.43
N LEU A 64 -4.25 -6.59 9.74
CA LEU A 64 -4.84 -7.77 9.09
C LEU A 64 -5.17 -8.85 10.13
N ARG A 65 -6.40 -9.36 10.07
CA ARG A 65 -6.94 -10.46 10.90
C ARG A 65 -6.96 -11.75 10.10
N GLU A 66 -5.85 -12.47 10.14
CA GLU A 66 -5.63 -13.73 9.42
C GLU A 66 -6.45 -14.92 9.95
N ASP A 67 -7.02 -14.79 11.15
CA ASP A 67 -7.89 -15.79 11.80
C ASP A 67 -9.34 -15.74 11.30
N SER A 68 -9.72 -14.67 10.61
CA SER A 68 -11.05 -14.51 10.02
C SER A 68 -11.14 -15.05 8.58
N ASN A 69 -12.27 -15.65 8.22
CA ASN A 69 -12.57 -16.05 6.84
C ASN A 69 -13.91 -15.44 6.38
N PRO A 70 -13.93 -14.50 5.42
CA PRO A 70 -12.76 -13.91 4.73
C PRO A 70 -11.88 -13.10 5.69
N MET A 71 -10.61 -12.91 5.33
CA MET A 71 -9.69 -12.04 6.08
C MET A 71 -10.25 -10.62 6.17
N ARG A 72 -10.00 -9.96 7.31
CA ARG A 72 -10.53 -8.63 7.61
C ARG A 72 -9.44 -7.69 8.09
N TRP A 73 -9.67 -6.40 7.90
CA TRP A 73 -8.85 -5.35 8.48
C TRP A 73 -9.56 -4.78 9.71
N SER A 74 -8.79 -4.49 10.75
CA SER A 74 -9.29 -3.78 11.92
C SER A 74 -8.37 -2.63 12.26
N ASP A 75 -8.96 -1.49 12.57
CA ASP A 75 -8.22 -0.29 12.93
C ASP A 75 -7.69 -0.41 14.35
N ALA A 76 -6.47 0.09 14.57
CA ALA A 76 -5.81 0.10 15.86
C ALA A 76 -4.94 1.35 16.00
N ARG A 77 -4.74 1.78 17.25
CA ARG A 77 -3.89 2.91 17.60
C ARG A 77 -2.97 2.49 18.74
N TYR A 78 -1.71 2.83 18.64
CA TYR A 78 -0.70 2.50 19.64
C TYR A 78 0.19 3.71 19.90
N LEU A 79 0.63 3.86 21.13
CA LEU A 79 1.68 4.83 21.44
C LEU A 79 3.03 4.33 20.89
N PRO A 80 3.93 5.25 20.52
CA PRO A 80 5.32 4.91 20.25
C PRO A 80 5.92 4.10 21.41
N GLY A 81 6.57 2.98 21.09
CA GLY A 81 7.14 2.07 22.08
C GLY A 81 6.22 0.96 22.58
N GLU A 82 4.91 0.99 22.29
CA GLU A 82 4.00 -0.13 22.57
C GLU A 82 4.07 -1.25 21.52
N PHE A 83 4.77 -1.00 20.42
CA PHE A 83 4.94 -1.94 19.33
C PHE A 83 6.38 -1.92 18.81
N VAL A 84 6.75 -3.00 18.13
CA VAL A 84 8.01 -3.10 17.38
C VAL A 84 7.67 -3.34 15.92
N ALA A 85 8.20 -2.52 15.01
CA ALA A 85 7.93 -2.62 13.58
C ALA A 85 9.16 -3.10 12.79
N TYR A 86 8.89 -3.85 11.73
CA TYR A 86 9.87 -4.35 10.76
C TYR A 86 9.27 -4.23 9.36
N GLU A 87 10.12 -4.23 8.33
CA GLU A 87 9.64 -4.34 6.96
C GLU A 87 8.82 -5.61 6.75
N ALA A 88 7.66 -5.49 6.11
CA ALA A 88 6.78 -6.64 5.91
C ALA A 88 7.30 -7.62 4.86
N PHE A 89 7.98 -7.11 3.84
CA PHE A 89 8.40 -7.86 2.67
C PHE A 89 9.82 -7.49 2.28
N ASP A 90 10.55 -8.46 1.76
CA ASP A 90 11.81 -8.19 1.07
C ASP A 90 11.55 -7.44 -0.27
N PRO A 91 12.59 -6.97 -0.97
CA PRO A 91 12.44 -6.31 -2.26
C PRO A 91 11.74 -7.14 -3.34
N MET A 92 11.66 -8.46 -3.18
CA MET A 92 11.00 -9.40 -4.10
C MET A 92 9.56 -9.74 -3.68
N GLY A 93 9.08 -9.21 -2.54
CA GLY A 93 7.74 -9.47 -2.02
C GLY A 93 7.63 -10.72 -1.13
N ASN A 94 8.73 -11.39 -0.82
CA ASN A 94 8.75 -12.59 0.04
C ASN A 94 8.69 -12.20 1.52
N PRO A 95 8.26 -13.13 2.41
CA PRO A 95 8.45 -12.94 3.83
C PRO A 95 9.95 -12.90 4.14
N PRO A 96 10.43 -11.97 4.97
CA PRO A 96 11.82 -11.96 5.41
C PRO A 96 12.09 -13.15 6.33
N MET A 97 12.42 -14.32 5.77
CA MET A 97 12.51 -15.59 6.51
C MET A 97 13.39 -15.52 7.75
N TYR A 98 14.52 -14.82 7.67
CA TYR A 98 15.44 -14.67 8.79
C TYR A 98 14.82 -13.89 9.97
N LEU A 99 13.99 -12.87 9.70
CA LEU A 99 13.23 -12.15 10.72
C LEU A 99 12.32 -13.11 11.49
N TRP A 100 11.55 -13.93 10.77
CA TRP A 100 10.61 -14.89 11.36
C TRP A 100 11.31 -15.92 12.25
N ASP A 101 12.36 -16.55 11.74
CA ASP A 101 13.05 -17.63 12.42
C ASP A 101 13.89 -17.15 13.61
N LYS A 102 14.60 -16.02 13.47
CA LYS A 102 15.60 -15.58 14.46
C LYS A 102 15.11 -14.52 15.42
N VAL A 103 14.33 -13.56 14.94
CA VAL A 103 13.92 -12.39 15.73
C VAL A 103 12.55 -12.61 16.34
N LEU A 104 11.57 -12.97 15.51
CA LEU A 104 10.19 -13.19 15.95
C LEU A 104 10.04 -14.54 16.65
N LYS A 105 10.95 -15.50 16.38
CA LYS A 105 10.93 -16.87 16.91
C LYS A 105 9.59 -17.57 16.64
N SER A 106 9.02 -17.30 15.47
CA SER A 106 7.72 -17.81 15.03
C SER A 106 7.83 -18.30 13.60
N ARG A 107 6.97 -19.25 13.23
CA ARG A 107 6.87 -19.70 11.85
C ARG A 107 6.10 -18.68 11.02
N VAL A 108 6.50 -18.56 9.75
CA VAL A 108 5.70 -17.86 8.73
C VAL A 108 4.32 -18.55 8.63
N PRO A 109 3.21 -17.79 8.62
CA PRO A 109 1.87 -18.34 8.44
C PRO A 109 1.74 -19.16 7.15
N LYS A 110 1.00 -20.27 7.19
CA LYS A 110 0.80 -21.14 6.01
C LYS A 110 0.08 -20.42 4.88
N ASN A 111 -0.83 -19.52 5.23
CA ASN A 111 -1.61 -18.67 4.32
C ASN A 111 -0.90 -17.34 4.01
N TRP A 112 0.43 -17.27 4.16
CA TRP A 112 1.20 -16.04 3.92
C TRP A 112 0.94 -15.43 2.54
N PHE A 113 0.81 -16.25 1.50
CA PHE A 113 0.55 -15.75 0.15
C PHE A 113 -0.79 -15.02 0.07
N ASP A 114 -1.84 -15.56 0.68
CA ASP A 114 -3.14 -14.90 0.74
C ASP A 114 -3.04 -13.58 1.53
N MET A 115 -2.30 -13.59 2.64
CA MET A 115 -2.04 -12.37 3.43
C MET A 115 -1.29 -11.31 2.62
N TYR A 116 -0.31 -11.71 1.81
CA TYR A 116 0.44 -10.83 0.92
C TYR A 116 -0.48 -10.18 -0.11
N GLU A 117 -1.28 -10.97 -0.82
CA GLU A 117 -2.20 -10.47 -1.85
C GLU A 117 -3.21 -9.49 -1.26
N GLU A 118 -3.79 -9.84 -0.11
CA GLU A 118 -4.76 -9.02 0.60
C GLU A 118 -4.13 -7.71 1.13
N ALA A 119 -2.90 -7.77 1.65
CA ALA A 119 -2.15 -6.59 2.07
C ALA A 119 -1.79 -5.67 0.91
N ARG A 120 -1.35 -6.23 -0.22
CA ARG A 120 -1.09 -5.44 -1.43
C ARG A 120 -2.36 -4.83 -2.00
N ARG A 121 -3.50 -5.53 -1.93
CA ARG A 121 -4.80 -4.96 -2.29
C ARG A 121 -5.13 -3.75 -1.42
N LYS A 122 -5.09 -3.90 -0.09
CA LYS A 122 -5.36 -2.80 0.84
C LYS A 122 -4.39 -1.62 0.64
N GLN A 123 -3.11 -1.88 0.38
CA GLN A 123 -2.12 -0.83 0.08
C GLN A 123 -2.42 -0.08 -1.23
N ARG A 124 -2.84 -0.78 -2.29
CA ARG A 124 -3.28 -0.13 -3.53
C ARG A 124 -4.54 0.71 -3.32
N ASP A 125 -5.49 0.20 -2.56
CA ASP A 125 -6.73 0.93 -2.25
C ASP A 125 -6.44 2.18 -1.43
N TRP A 126 -5.49 2.10 -0.48
CA TRP A 126 -4.97 3.25 0.24
C TRP A 126 -4.39 4.29 -0.72
N GLN A 127 -3.45 3.90 -1.57
CA GLN A 127 -2.82 4.82 -2.53
C GLN A 127 -3.84 5.49 -3.48
N ARG A 128 -4.90 4.77 -3.85
CA ARG A 128 -6.00 5.33 -4.64
C ARG A 128 -6.85 6.32 -3.84
N GLY A 129 -7.16 6.02 -2.58
CA GLY A 129 -7.92 6.91 -1.72
C GLY A 129 -7.22 8.27 -1.51
N PHE A 130 -5.89 8.27 -1.37
CA PHE A 130 -5.11 9.51 -1.24
C PHE A 130 -4.84 10.22 -2.59
N GLY A 131 -5.03 9.54 -3.71
CA GLY A 131 -4.82 10.09 -5.06
C GLY A 131 -6.11 10.48 -5.80
N ALA A 132 -7.28 10.03 -5.33
CA ALA A 132 -8.57 10.31 -5.97
C ALA A 132 -9.17 11.66 -5.57
N ASP A 133 -8.65 12.29 -4.52
CA ASP A 133 -9.13 13.58 -4.03
C ASP A 133 -8.54 14.77 -4.82
N ASP A 134 -7.53 14.53 -5.68
CA ASP A 134 -6.88 15.58 -6.51
C ASP A 134 -7.33 15.57 -7.99
N ASP A 135 -8.20 14.62 -8.41
CA ASP A 135 -8.67 14.50 -9.81
C ASP A 135 -10.20 14.33 -9.93
N SER A 136 -10.95 14.95 -9.01
CA SER A 136 -12.41 15.03 -9.09
C SER A 136 -12.89 16.14 -10.03
N GLU A 137 -12.54 16.10 -11.32
CA GLU A 137 -13.29 16.83 -12.36
C GLU A 137 -13.20 16.20 -13.77
N LEU A 138 -13.49 14.90 -13.90
CA LEU A 138 -14.01 14.39 -15.17
C LEU A 138 -15.26 13.55 -14.92
N ALA A 139 -16.39 14.18 -15.25
CA ALA A 139 -17.75 13.68 -15.10
C ALA A 139 -17.96 12.24 -15.63
N PRO A 140 -18.88 11.46 -15.01
CA PRO A 140 -19.26 10.17 -15.57
C PRO A 140 -19.87 10.34 -16.97
N PRO A 141 -19.66 9.38 -17.89
CA PRO A 141 -20.24 9.44 -19.22
C PRO A 141 -21.76 9.53 -19.12
N GLN A 142 -22.32 10.59 -19.71
CA GLN A 142 -23.75 10.74 -19.94
C GLN A 142 -24.21 9.56 -20.79
N VAL A 143 -24.78 8.53 -20.15
CA VAL A 143 -25.62 7.57 -20.86
C VAL A 143 -26.88 8.35 -21.20
N TYR A 144 -26.95 8.88 -22.42
CA TYR A 144 -28.18 9.40 -22.99
C TYR A 144 -29.17 8.23 -23.02
N GLU A 145 -30.07 8.18 -22.03
CA GLU A 145 -31.29 7.41 -22.12
C GLU A 145 -32.04 7.87 -23.36
N LEU A 146 -31.99 7.04 -24.40
CA LEU A 146 -32.85 7.18 -25.56
C LEU A 146 -34.29 6.96 -25.06
N ARG A 147 -34.98 8.06 -24.76
CA ARG A 147 -36.39 8.07 -24.38
C ARG A 147 -37.15 7.24 -25.42
N ARG A 148 -37.76 6.13 -24.96
CA ARG A 148 -38.83 5.46 -25.68
C ARG A 148 -39.87 6.52 -25.99
N THR A 149 -40.03 6.85 -27.26
CA THR A 149 -41.18 7.65 -27.70
C THR A 149 -42.43 6.84 -27.42
N GLU A 150 -43.20 7.34 -26.45
CA GLU A 150 -44.52 6.85 -26.10
C GLU A 150 -45.43 6.91 -27.34
N SER A 151 -46.11 5.81 -27.63
CA SER A 151 -47.30 5.79 -28.48
C SER A 151 -48.41 6.60 -27.81
N PRO A 152 -49.02 7.60 -28.46
CA PRO A 152 -50.25 8.18 -27.96
C PRO A 152 -51.43 7.33 -28.43
N GLN A 153 -52.09 6.69 -27.47
CA GLN A 153 -53.45 6.19 -27.64
C GLN A 153 -54.46 7.33 -27.41
N SER A 154 -55.42 7.41 -28.33
CA SER A 154 -56.83 7.78 -28.13
C SER A 154 -57.21 9.27 -28.11
N ALA A 155 -58.05 9.70 -29.07
CA ALA A 155 -59.52 9.73 -28.94
C ALA A 155 -60.22 10.80 -29.81
N ALA A 156 -61.30 10.37 -30.49
CA ALA A 156 -62.53 11.10 -30.85
C ALA A 156 -62.40 12.28 -31.88
N THR A 157 -63.34 12.61 -32.76
CA THR A 157 -64.81 12.55 -32.73
C THR A 157 -65.36 12.75 -34.17
N ARG A 158 -66.61 12.30 -34.38
CA ARG A 158 -67.63 12.69 -35.38
C ARG A 158 -67.73 11.89 -36.68
#